data_AF-A0A8J7MQT6-F1
#
_entry.id   AF-A0A8J7MQT6-F1
#
_cell.length_a   1.000
_cell.length_b   1.000
_cell.length_c   1.000
_cell.angle_alpha   90.00
_cell.angle_beta   90.00
_cell.angle_gamma   90.00
#
_symmetry.space_group_name_H-M   'P 1'
#
loop_
_entity.id
_entity.type
_entity.pdbx_description
1 polymer ?
#
loop_
_entity_poly.entity_id
_entity_poly.type
_entity_poly.pdbx_seq_one_letter_code
_entity_poly.pdbx_strand_id
1 'polypeptide(L)'
;MIKGKGTITYDDGQAFEGDATLDFQVVGNLRHGAGTFAHAKAFTLAAKGGQPILACGGQRIRVLFTEASMDGLARFNTSGDFLSE
;
A
#
# COMPACT_ATOMS: atom_id res chain seq x y z
N MET A 1 11.94 7.01 -1.02
CA MET A 1 10.94 6.83 -2.09
C MET A 1 11.21 5.57 -2.90
N ILE A 2 10.26 4.62 -2.93
CA ILE A 2 10.23 3.45 -3.83
C ILE A 2 9.10 3.67 -4.84
N LYS A 3 9.34 3.37 -6.11
CA LYS A 3 8.34 3.43 -7.18
C LYS A 3 8.45 2.19 -8.04
N GLY A 4 7.32 1.61 -8.42
CA GLY A 4 7.29 0.50 -9.36
C GLY A 4 6.02 -0.32 -9.24
N LYS A 5 6.05 -1.52 -9.81
CA LYS A 5 4.96 -2.48 -9.64
C LYS A 5 4.87 -2.89 -8.17
N GLY A 6 3.65 -2.87 -7.66
CA GLY A 6 3.33 -3.32 -6.32
C GLY A 6 2.11 -4.24 -6.33
N THR A 7 2.05 -5.13 -5.34
CA THR A 7 0.95 -6.06 -5.15
C THR A 7 0.30 -5.79 -3.80
N ILE A 8 -1.00 -5.54 -3.79
CA ILE A 8 -1.82 -5.38 -2.59
C ILE A 8 -2.50 -6.73 -2.30
N THR A 9 -2.25 -7.32 -1.14
CA THR A 9 -2.88 -8.56 -0.70
C THR A 9 -3.74 -8.31 0.55
N TYR A 10 -5.01 -8.72 0.50
CA TYR A 10 -5.95 -8.65 1.62
C TYR A 10 -5.96 -9.95 2.43
N ASP A 11 -6.51 -9.90 3.65
CA ASP A 11 -6.64 -11.06 4.55
C ASP A 11 -7.47 -12.22 3.97
N ASP A 12 -8.37 -11.94 3.01
CA ASP A 12 -9.12 -12.97 2.31
C ASP A 12 -8.32 -13.65 1.18
N GLY A 13 -7.03 -13.33 1.06
CA GLY A 13 -6.12 -13.86 0.03
C GLY A 13 -6.25 -13.19 -1.32
N GLN A 14 -7.15 -12.21 -1.48
CA GLN A 14 -7.29 -11.50 -2.75
C GLN A 14 -6.09 -10.57 -2.98
N ALA A 15 -5.46 -10.71 -4.15
CA ALA A 15 -4.30 -9.91 -4.54
C ALA A 15 -4.59 -9.05 -5.77
N PHE A 16 -4.01 -7.85 -5.79
CA PHE A 16 -4.17 -6.89 -6.88
C PHE A 16 -2.82 -6.26 -7.23
N GLU A 17 -2.49 -6.27 -8.51
CA GLU A 17 -1.24 -5.69 -9.03
C GLU A 17 -1.49 -4.29 -9.59
N GLY A 18 -0.63 -3.34 -9.27
CA GLY A 18 -0.75 -1.96 -9.70
C GLY A 18 0.57 -1.21 -9.62
N ASP A 19 0.54 0.07 -9.95
CA ASP A 19 1.71 0.94 -9.82
C ASP A 19 1.71 1.58 -8.43
N ALA A 20 2.71 1.25 -7.63
CA ALA A 20 2.86 1.73 -6.26
C ALA A 20 3.96 2.77 -6.16
N THR A 21 3.70 3.80 -5.38
CA THR A 21 4.69 4.75 -4.90
C THR A 21 4.66 4.73 -3.38
N LEU A 22 5.80 4.43 -2.77
CA LEU A 22 6.01 4.40 -1.33
C LEU A 22 6.99 5.49 -0.95
N ASP A 23 6.55 6.43 -0.12
CA ASP A 23 7.44 7.38 0.52
C ASP A 23 7.40 7.18 2.03
N PHE A 24 8.48 6.63 2.58
CA PHE A 24 8.61 6.41 4.01
C PHE A 24 9.89 7.07 4.51
N GLN A 25 9.80 7.66 5.69
CA GLN A 25 10.94 8.07 6.49
C GLN A 25 11.21 7.00 7.54
N VAL A 26 12.49 6.65 7.69
CA VAL A 26 12.95 5.75 8.74
C VAL A 26 13.27 6.61 9.96
N VAL A 27 12.48 6.49 11.02
CA VAL A 27 12.73 7.16 12.32
C VAL A 27 12.99 6.07 13.35
N GLY A 28 14.28 5.85 13.66
CA GLY A 28 14.70 4.70 14.46
C GLY A 28 14.40 3.37 13.75
N ASN A 29 13.66 2.48 14.41
CA ASN A 29 13.24 1.19 13.84
C ASN A 29 11.87 1.24 13.12
N LEU A 30 11.18 2.39 13.15
CA LEU A 30 9.85 2.54 12.57
C LEU A 30 9.94 3.24 11.22
N ARG A 31 9.18 2.74 10.24
CA ARG A 31 9.05 3.36 8.91
C ARG A 31 7.68 3.98 8.74
N HIS A 32 7.59 5.26 9.10
CA HIS A 32 6.37 6.04 8.92
C HIS A 32 6.38 6.64 7.52
N GLY A 33 5.31 6.41 6.78
CA GLY A 33 5.25 6.81 5.39
C GLY A 33 3.83 6.90 4.87
N ALA A 34 3.74 7.50 3.71
CA ALA A 34 2.53 7.55 2.91
C ALA A 34 2.87 7.18 1.47
N GLY A 35 1.85 6.81 0.72
CA GLY A 35 2.06 6.40 -0.66
C GLY A 35 0.80 6.45 -1.49
N THR A 36 0.98 6.11 -2.76
CA THR A 36 -0.11 5.96 -3.71
C THR A 36 -0.05 4.60 -4.37
N PHE A 37 -1.23 4.06 -4.68
CA PHE A 37 -1.41 2.85 -5.44
C PHE A 37 -2.38 3.13 -6.59
N ALA A 38 -1.87 3.04 -7.81
CA ALA A 38 -2.66 3.24 -9.02
C ALA A 38 -3.15 1.89 -9.55
N HIS A 39 -4.47 1.75 -9.62
CA HIS A 39 -5.15 0.57 -10.14
C HIS A 39 -6.58 0.93 -10.59
N ALA A 40 -7.08 0.31 -11.66
CA ALA A 40 -8.42 0.57 -12.18
C ALA A 40 -9.56 0.37 -11.15
N LYS A 41 -9.31 -0.42 -10.10
CA LYS A 41 -10.23 -0.67 -8.99
C LYS A 41 -9.81 0.00 -7.67
N ALA A 42 -9.03 1.08 -7.70
CA ALA A 42 -8.56 1.81 -6.51
C ALA A 42 -9.67 2.12 -5.50
N PHE A 43 -10.83 2.58 -5.99
CA PHE A 43 -11.98 2.85 -5.14
C PHE A 43 -12.48 1.59 -4.40
N THR A 44 -12.59 0.46 -5.10
CA THR A 44 -13.01 -0.82 -4.49
C THR A 44 -11.98 -1.31 -3.48
N LEU A 45 -10.69 -1.13 -3.77
CA LEU A 45 -9.59 -1.49 -2.87
C LEU A 45 -9.69 -0.71 -1.54
N ALA A 46 -9.85 0.61 -1.62
CA ALA A 46 -10.01 1.42 -0.42
C ALA A 46 -11.33 1.13 0.33
N ALA A 47 -12.43 0.92 -0.41
CA ALA A 47 -13.73 0.60 0.17
C ALA A 47 -13.76 -0.76 0.90
N LYS A 48 -12.89 -1.70 0.50
CA LYS A 48 -12.72 -2.99 1.19
C LYS A 48 -12.21 -2.82 2.62
N GLY A 49 -11.49 -1.73 2.90
CA GLY A 49 -10.94 -1.42 4.22
C GLY A 49 -9.86 -2.41 4.68
N GLY A 50 -9.60 -2.41 5.98
CA GLY A 50 -8.59 -3.28 6.60
C GLY A 50 -7.16 -2.77 6.47
N GLN A 51 -6.20 -3.65 6.72
CA GLN A 51 -4.76 -3.36 6.66
C GLN A 51 -4.07 -4.29 5.65
N PRO A 52 -4.39 -4.18 4.34
CA PRO A 52 -3.77 -5.04 3.36
C PRO A 52 -2.25 -4.85 3.32
N ILE A 53 -1.56 -5.88 2.84
CA ILE A 53 -0.11 -5.89 2.70
C ILE A 53 0.23 -5.39 1.30
N LEU A 54 1.01 -4.31 1.22
CA LEU A 54 1.64 -3.85 -0.01
C LEU A 54 3.04 -4.47 -0.13
N ALA A 55 3.25 -5.23 -1.20
CA ALA A 55 4.56 -5.70 -1.64
C ALA A 55 5.07 -4.80 -2.78
N CYS A 56 6.17 -4.08 -2.63
CA CYS A 56 6.76 -3.26 -3.70
C CYS A 56 8.27 -3.10 -3.51
N GLY A 57 9.08 -3.31 -4.57
CA GLY A 57 10.54 -3.12 -4.48
C GLY A 57 11.22 -4.00 -3.43
N GLY A 58 10.73 -5.23 -3.23
CA GLY A 58 11.23 -6.16 -2.20
C GLY A 58 10.76 -5.86 -0.78
N GLN A 59 9.88 -4.88 -0.60
CA GLN A 59 9.37 -4.44 0.70
C GLN A 59 7.94 -4.91 0.90
N ARG A 60 7.62 -5.45 2.08
CA ARG A 60 6.26 -5.86 2.48
C ARG A 60 5.83 -5.08 3.71
N ILE A 61 4.80 -4.26 3.57
CA ILE A 61 4.32 -3.39 4.63
C ILE A 61 2.80 -3.35 4.67
N ARG A 62 2.23 -3.32 5.88
CA ARG A 62 0.80 -3.09 6.02
C ARG A 62 0.49 -1.63 5.72
N VAL A 63 -0.54 -1.43 4.93
CA VAL A 63 -1.00 -0.10 4.53
C VAL A 63 -2.46 0.09 4.90
N LEU A 64 -2.82 1.32 5.22
CA LEU A 64 -4.20 1.73 5.44
C LEU A 64 -4.56 2.72 4.34
N PHE A 65 -5.51 2.34 3.48
CA PHE A 65 -6.04 3.27 2.49
C PHE A 65 -6.83 4.38 3.19
N THR A 66 -6.48 5.62 2.90
CA THR A 66 -7.10 6.82 3.50
C THR A 66 -8.00 7.55 2.53
N GLU A 67 -7.64 7.56 1.24
CA GLU A 67 -8.40 8.17 0.18
C GLU A 67 -8.33 7.30 -1.07
N ALA A 68 -9.40 7.27 -1.86
CA ALA A 68 -9.35 6.74 -3.21
C ALA A 68 -10.25 7.53 -4.13
N SER A 69 -9.77 7.71 -5.35
CA SER A 69 -10.42 8.46 -6.40
C SER A 69 -10.94 7.49 -7.47
N MET A 70 -12.02 7.89 -8.16
CA MET A 70 -12.59 7.10 -9.27
C MET A 70 -11.68 7.07 -10.51
N ASP A 71 -10.66 7.92 -10.56
CA ASP A 71 -9.62 7.95 -11.60
C ASP A 71 -8.62 6.78 -11.48
N GLY A 72 -8.77 5.92 -10.46
CA GLY A 72 -7.90 4.76 -10.26
C GLY A 72 -6.69 5.04 -9.36
N LEU A 73 -6.68 6.14 -8.60
CA LEU A 73 -5.64 6.42 -7.62
C LEU A 73 -6.12 6.22 -6.18
N ALA A 74 -5.43 5.38 -5.42
CA ALA A 74 -5.62 5.24 -3.97
C ALA A 74 -4.42 5.83 -3.22
N ARG A 75 -4.66 6.51 -2.11
CA ARG A 75 -3.67 6.97 -1.15
C ARG A 75 -3.72 6.13 0.10
N PHE A 76 -2.56 5.87 0.68
CA PHE A 76 -2.45 5.09 1.89
C PHE A 76 -1.36 5.63 2.81
N ASN A 77 -1.49 5.30 4.09
CA ASN A 77 -0.43 5.44 5.08
C ASN A 77 0.14 4.06 5.43
N THR A 78 1.42 3.99 5.75
CA THR A 78 2.05 2.77 6.25
C THR A 78 1.75 2.61 7.74
N SER A 79 1.57 1.36 8.21
CA SER A 79 1.35 1.12 9.65
C SER A 79 2.63 1.19 10.49
N GLY A 80 3.81 1.30 9.86
CA GLY A 80 5.10 1.27 10.55
C GLY A 80 5.65 -0.14 10.81
N ASP A 81 4.79 -1.15 10.86
CA ASP A 81 5.14 -2.56 10.96
C ASP A 81 5.53 -3.14 9.60
N PHE A 82 6.84 -3.32 9.42
CA PHE A 82 7.34 -4.15 8.35
C PHE A 82 7.15 -5.62 8.71
N LEU A 83 6.59 -6.40 7.79
CA LEU A 83 6.59 -7.84 7.93
C LEU A 83 7.98 -8.30 7.43
N SER A 84 8.90 -8.55 8.35
CA SER A 84 10.13 -9.28 8.03
C SER A 84 9.74 -10.67 7.56
N GLU A 85 10.41 -11.15 6.50
CA GLU A 85 10.29 -12.54 6.02
C GLU A 85 10.60 -13.55 7.12
#